data_AF-A0A1X7VL24-F1
#
_entry.id   AF-A0A1X7VL24-F1
#
_cell.length_a   1.000
_cell.length_b   1.000
_cell.length_c   1.000
_cell.angle_alpha   90.00
_cell.angle_beta   90.00
_cell.angle_gamma   90.00
#
_symmetry.space_group_name_H-M   'P 1'
#
loop_
_entity.id
_entity.type
_entity.pdbx_description
1 polymer ?
#
loop_
_entity_poly.entity_id
_entity_poly.type
_entity_poly.pdbx_seq_one_letter_code
_entity_poly.pdbx_strand_id
1 'polypeptide(L)' 'DYAVRVEFQLRGSLHAHCVLWIKDAPKFGVDPGEKVCEFIDKYISCKVPSEEGQLQILVKEL' A
#
# COMPACT_ATOMS: atom_id res chain seq x y z
N ASP A 1 -0.63 6.08 18.09
CA ASP A 1 0.84 5.94 17.98
C ASP A 1 1.22 5.68 16.53
N TYR A 2 2.32 6.29 16.07
CA TYR A 2 2.89 6.03 14.75
C TYR A 2 4.40 5.75 14.89
N ALA A 3 4.90 4.80 14.12
CA ALA A 3 6.31 4.43 14.07
C ALA A 3 6.80 4.54 12.62
N VAL A 4 7.95 5.18 12.42
CA VAL A 4 8.61 5.35 11.13
C VAL A 4 10.00 4.75 11.21
N ARG A 5 10.35 3.88 10.27
CA ARG A 5 11.68 3.29 10.13
C ARG A 5 12.18 3.54 8.71
N VAL A 6 13.40 4.07 8.61
CA VAL A 6 14.09 4.26 7.32
C VAL A 6 15.02 3.07 7.12
N GLU A 7 14.83 2.30 6.05
CA GLU A 7 15.69 1.17 5.70
C GLU A 7 16.15 1.28 4.25
N PHE A 8 17.43 0.99 4.03
CA PHE A 8 18.00 0.89 2.69
C PHE A 8 17.91 -0.56 2.24
N GLN A 9 16.78 -0.91 1.63
CA GLN A 9 16.70 -2.09 0.76
C GLN A 9 17.54 -1.73 -0.48
N LEU A 10 18.46 -2.58 -0.93
CA LEU A 10 19.41 -2.42 -2.06
C LEU A 10 18.77 -2.04 -3.43
N ARG A 11 17.99 -0.95 -3.48
CA ARG A 11 17.17 -0.46 -4.61
C ARG A 11 17.53 0.98 -5.00
N GLY A 12 18.68 1.46 -4.56
CA GLY A 12 19.26 2.76 -4.95
C GLY A 12 18.67 3.99 -4.25
N SER A 13 17.35 4.06 -4.03
CA SER A 13 16.67 5.20 -3.42
C SER A 13 16.16 4.92 -1.98
N LEU A 14 16.05 5.98 -1.17
CA LEU A 14 15.47 5.91 0.17
C LEU A 14 14.01 5.45 0.11
N HIS A 15 13.66 4.44 0.90
CA HIS A 15 12.28 3.97 1.07
C HIS A 15 11.89 4.08 2.55
N ALA A 16 10.94 4.95 2.86
CA ALA A 16 10.39 5.06 4.21
C ALA A 16 9.30 4.02 4.43
N HIS A 17 9.44 3.20 5.47
CA HIS A 17 8.40 2.29 5.92
C HIS A 17 7.68 2.89 7.12
N CYS A 18 6.35 2.92 7.05
CA CYS A 18 5.50 3.37 8.16
C CYS A 18 4.41 2.33 8.38
N VAL A 19 4.12 2.04 9.64
CA VAL A 19 2.96 1.23 10.01
C VAL A 19 1.91 2.16 10.60
N LEU A 20 0.67 2.02 10.14
CA LEU A 20 -0.46 2.86 10.54
C LEU A 20 -1.58 1.98 11.10
N TRP A 21 -2.07 2.34 12.28
CA TRP A 21 -3.17 1.67 12.93
C TRP A 21 -4.44 2.47 12.67
N ILE A 22 -5.39 1.87 11.95
CA ILE A 22 -6.66 2.51 11.67
C ILE A 22 -7.62 2.16 12.79
N LYS A 23 -8.19 3.19 13.43
CA LYS A 23 -9.21 3.02 14.46
C LYS A 23 -10.42 2.30 13.87
N ASP A 24 -10.96 1.33 14.60
CA ASP A 24 -12.16 0.56 14.23
C ASP A 24 -12.02 -0.23 12.91
N ALA A 25 -10.78 -0.55 12.50
CA ALA A 25 -10.53 -1.48 11.40
C ALA A 25 -11.08 -2.89 11.71
N PRO A 26 -11.57 -3.63 10.70
CA PRO A 26 -12.06 -5.00 10.90
C PRO A 26 -10.92 -5.92 11.36
N LYS A 27 -11.27 -6.89 12.21
CA LYS A 27 -10.33 -7.84 12.80
C LYS A 27 -10.33 -9.15 12.01
N PHE A 28 -9.18 -9.47 11.42
CA PHE A 28 -8.99 -10.75 10.73
C PHE A 28 -9.25 -11.94 11.65
N GLY A 29 -10.03 -12.92 11.18
CA GLY A 29 -10.43 -14.12 11.95
C GLY A 29 -11.53 -13.88 12.99
N VAL A 30 -12.06 -12.66 13.10
CA VAL A 30 -13.19 -12.31 13.99
C VAL A 30 -14.34 -11.72 13.18
N ASP A 31 -14.06 -10.69 12.38
CA ASP A 31 -15.04 -10.12 11.45
C ASP A 31 -15.18 -11.00 10.19
N PRO A 32 -16.31 -10.90 9.46
CA PRO A 32 -16.49 -11.59 8.19
C PRO A 32 -15.38 -11.26 7.19
N GLY A 33 -14.91 -12.27 6.46
CA GLY A 33 -13.82 -12.12 5.49
C GLY A 33 -14.11 -11.06 4.43
N GLU A 34 -15.36 -10.97 3.95
CA GLU A 34 -15.80 -9.96 2.98
C GLU A 34 -15.54 -8.53 3.48
N LYS A 35 -15.95 -8.22 4.72
CA LYS A 35 -15.71 -6.91 5.34
C LYS A 35 -14.22 -6.59 5.49
N VAL A 36 -13.39 -7.60 5.76
CA VAL A 36 -11.93 -7.44 5.80
C VAL A 36 -11.38 -7.14 4.41
N CYS A 37 -11.80 -7.89 3.39
CA CYS A 37 -11.38 -7.69 2.00
C CYS A 37 -11.78 -6.30 1.49
N GLU A 38 -13.04 -5.89 1.67
CA GLU A 38 -13.54 -4.57 1.28
C GLU A 38 -12.73 -3.43 1.93
N PHE A 39 -12.37 -3.59 3.21
CA PHE A 39 -11.56 -2.61 3.91
C PHE A 39 -10.14 -2.53 3.34
N ILE A 40 -9.52 -3.67 3.01
CA ILE A 40 -8.20 -3.71 2.37
C ILE A 40 -8.26 -3.03 1.00
N ASP A 41 -9.20 -3.43 0.14
CA ASP A 41 -9.32 -2.92 -1.24
C ASP A 41 -9.57 -1.40 -1.29
N LYS A 42 -10.23 -0.85 -0.26
CA LYS A 42 -10.45 0.60 -0.12
C LYS A 42 -9.15 1.39 0.04
N TYR A 43 -8.18 0.88 0.80
CA TYR A 43 -6.96 1.63 1.16
C TYR A 43 -5.71 1.15 0.43
N ILE A 44 -5.66 -0.13 0.06
CA ILE A 44 -4.54 -0.75 -0.63
C ILE A 44 -4.97 -1.00 -2.07
N SER A 45 -4.58 -0.08 -2.97
CA SER A 45 -4.79 -0.27 -4.40
C SER A 45 -3.55 0.14 -5.17
N CYS A 46 -3.39 -0.47 -6.35
CA CYS A 46 -2.40 -0.07 -7.34
C CYS A 46 -3.16 0.23 -8.64
N LYS A 47 -2.78 1.29 -9.34
CA LYS A 47 -3.36 1.64 -10.63
C LYS A 47 -2.25 2.02 -11.59
N VAL A 48 -2.37 1.56 -12.83
CA VAL A 48 -1.54 2.09 -13.91
C VAL A 48 -1.90 3.58 -14.05
N PRO A 49 -0.92 4.49 -14.08
CA PRO A 49 -1.19 5.91 -14.29
C PRO A 49 -2.05 6.12 -15.53
N SER A 50 -3.12 6.91 -15.41
CA SER A 50 -3.98 7.26 -16.54
C SER A 50 -3.34 8.29 -17.47
N GLU A 51 -2.44 9.11 -16.92
CA GLU A 51 -1.68 10.09 -17.69
C GLU A 51 -0.61 9.39 -18.53
N GLU A 52 -0.50 9.78 -19.80
CA GLU A 52 0.58 9.34 -20.66
C GLU A 52 1.90 9.95 -20.20
N GLY A 53 2.94 9.12 -20.08
CA GLY A 53 4.25 9.59 -19.65
C GLY A 53 5.19 8.49 -19.21
N GLN A 54 6.38 8.89 -18.75
CA GLN A 54 7.45 7.97 -18.36
C GLN A 54 7.02 6.98 -17.27
N LEU A 55 6.20 7.41 -16.31
CA LEU A 55 5.70 6.53 -15.26
C LEU A 55 4.76 5.45 -15.81
N GLN A 56 3.90 5.80 -16.77
CA GLN A 56 3.01 4.84 -17.40
C GLN A 56 3.78 3.83 -18.27
N ILE A 57 4.79 4.30 -19.00
CA ILE A 57 5.68 3.44 -19.80
C ILE A 57 6.44 2.47 -18.89
N LEU A 58 7.07 2.99 -17.84
CA LEU A 58 7.82 2.18 -16.87
C LEU A 58 6.96 1.07 -16.25
N VAL A 59 5.70 1.36 -15.90
CA VAL A 59 4.78 0.37 -15.32
C VAL A 59 4.35 -0.68 -16.35
N LYS A 60 4.30 -0.35 -17.65
CA LYS A 60 3.90 -1.27 -18.74
C LYS A 60 5.05 -2.17 -19.24
N GLU A 61 6.30 -1.74 -19.07
CA GLU A 61 7.49 -2.45 -19.55
C GLU A 61 8.09 -3.44 -18.52
N LEU A 62 7.62 -3.38 -17.26
CA LEU A 62 7.90 -4.36 -16.20
C LEU A 62 7.00 -5.60 -16.33
#